data_AF-A0A257QAM9-F1
#
_entry.id   AF-A0A257QAM9-F1
#
_cell.length_a   1.000
_cell.length_b   1.000
_cell.length_c   1.000
_cell.angle_alpha   90.00
_cell.angle_beta   90.00
_cell.angle_gamma   90.00
#
_symmetry.space_group_name_H-M   'P 1'
#
loop_
_entity.id
_entity.type
_entity.pdbx_description
1 polymer ?
#
loop_
_entity_poly.entity_id
_entity_poly.type
_entity_poly.pdbx_seq_one_letter_code
_entity_poly.pdbx_strand_id
1 'polypeptide(L)' 'MSGPTYHFEIEQSTPEWHAIRAGKWSASKAAVIMGGLTTKGIEDLIMDIAWGRMYGPIEHSSFKSAAMERGNNL' A
#
# COMPACT_ATOMS: atom_id res chain seq x y z
N MET A 1 -9.50 21.89 9.50
CA MET A 1 -9.18 20.53 9.02
C MET A 1 -8.73 20.65 7.57
N SER A 2 -7.55 20.15 7.24
CA SER A 2 -7.15 19.99 5.83
C SER A 2 -8.00 18.86 5.24
N GLY A 3 -8.61 19.08 4.07
CA GLY A 3 -9.27 18.01 3.32
C GLY A 3 -8.26 16.98 2.79
N PRO A 4 -8.74 15.91 2.12
CA PRO A 4 -7.86 14.97 1.45
C PRO A 4 -7.02 15.68 0.38
N THR A 5 -5.72 15.39 0.37
CA THR A 5 -4.80 15.84 -0.67
C THR A 5 -4.83 14.83 -1.82
N TYR A 6 -5.08 15.31 -3.03
CA TYR A 6 -5.09 14.49 -4.24
C TYR A 6 -3.82 14.71 -5.05
N HIS A 7 -3.28 13.62 -5.62
CA HIS A 7 -2.11 13.61 -6.48
C HIS A 7 -2.48 12.95 -7.81
N PHE A 8 -3.04 13.73 -8.74
CA PHE A 8 -3.51 13.22 -10.05
C PHE A 8 -2.36 13.04 -11.05
N GLU A 9 -1.24 13.69 -10.79
CA GLU A 9 -0.01 13.66 -11.56
C GLU A 9 0.84 12.41 -11.32
N ILE A 10 0.58 11.67 -10.25
CA ILE A 10 1.36 10.48 -9.87
C ILE A 10 0.71 9.25 -10.48
N GLU A 11 1.37 8.68 -11.49
CA GLU A 11 0.94 7.45 -12.15
C GLU A 11 1.10 6.22 -11.24
N GLN A 12 0.22 5.24 -11.41
CA GLN A 12 0.24 4.03 -10.59
C GLN A 12 1.51 3.20 -10.85
N SER A 13 2.11 2.67 -9.79
CA SER A 13 3.33 1.83 -9.84
C SER A 13 4.62 2.58 -10.19
N THR A 14 4.62 3.92 -10.22
CA THR A 14 5.88 4.68 -10.28
C THR A 14 6.56 4.75 -8.91
N PRO A 15 7.88 5.06 -8.85
CA PRO A 15 8.58 5.23 -7.58
C PRO A 15 7.92 6.27 -6.66
N GLU A 16 7.39 7.36 -7.21
CA GLU A 16 6.70 8.42 -6.49
C GLU A 16 5.40 7.89 -5.88
N TRP A 17 4.66 7.04 -6.61
CA TRP A 17 3.46 6.37 -6.11
C TRP A 17 3.77 5.46 -4.93
N HIS A 18 4.87 4.70 -5.00
CA HIS A 18 5.32 3.88 -3.89
C HIS A 18 5.75 4.73 -2.69
N ALA A 19 6.46 5.83 -2.93
CA ALA A 19 6.92 6.75 -1.90
C ALA A 19 5.76 7.38 -1.12
N ILE A 20 4.73 7.90 -1.80
CA ILE A 20 3.57 8.52 -1.11
C ILE A 20 2.76 7.52 -0.29
N ARG A 21 2.82 6.23 -0.63
CA ARG A 21 2.10 5.14 0.04
C ARG A 21 2.90 4.49 1.17
N ALA A 22 4.20 4.70 1.22
CA ALA A 22 5.07 4.12 2.25
C ALA A 22 4.56 4.50 3.65
N GLY A 23 4.38 3.50 4.51
CA GLY A 23 3.88 3.70 5.87
C GLY A 23 2.43 4.15 5.97
N LYS A 24 1.62 3.90 4.93
CA LYS A 24 0.17 4.15 4.91
C LYS A 24 -0.58 2.88 4.50
N TRP A 25 -1.74 2.67 5.11
CA TRP A 25 -2.67 1.65 4.62
C TRP A 25 -3.35 2.11 3.31
N SER A 26 -3.72 1.14 2.47
CA SER A 26 -4.51 1.39 1.27
C SER A 26 -5.88 0.74 1.37
N ALA A 27 -6.81 1.18 0.52
CA ALA A 27 -8.16 0.61 0.45
C ALA A 27 -8.15 -0.92 0.27
N SER A 28 -7.17 -1.47 -0.45
CA SER A 28 -7.01 -2.93 -0.63
C SER A 28 -6.74 -3.72 0.66
N LYS A 29 -6.39 -3.05 1.77
CA LYS A 29 -6.18 -3.68 3.09
C LYS A 29 -7.42 -3.61 3.99
N ALA A 30 -8.54 -3.04 3.52
CA ALA A 30 -9.77 -2.90 4.31
C ALA A 30 -10.26 -4.24 4.88
N ALA A 31 -10.26 -5.31 4.08
CA ALA A 31 -10.68 -6.63 4.55
C ALA A 31 -9.79 -7.17 5.69
N VAL A 32 -8.49 -6.88 5.66
CA VAL A 32 -7.55 -7.30 6.72
C VAL A 32 -7.83 -6.52 8.01
N ILE A 33 -8.02 -5.21 7.90
CA ILE A 33 -8.30 -4.33 9.05
C ILE A 33 -9.63 -4.70 9.70
N MET A 34 -10.65 -5.00 8.90
CA MET A 34 -11.99 -5.35 9.36
C MET A 34 -12.10 -6.82 9.82
N GLY A 35 -11.11 -7.66 9.52
CA GLY A 35 -11.13 -9.10 9.77
C GLY A 35 -10.83 -9.54 11.22
N GLY A 36 -10.39 -8.62 12.09
CA GLY A 36 -10.12 -8.89 13.51
C GLY A 36 -8.69 -8.57 13.95
N LEU A 37 -8.54 -8.12 15.20
CA LEU A 37 -7.31 -7.53 15.74
C LEU A 37 -6.17 -8.51 16.04
N THR A 38 -6.42 -9.82 16.01
CA THR A 38 -5.44 -10.85 16.37
C THR A 38 -5.14 -11.80 15.21
N THR A 39 -5.36 -11.34 13.98
CA THR A 39 -5.04 -12.12 12.79
C THR A 39 -3.58 -11.92 12.39
N LYS A 40 -2.93 -12.96 11.87
CA LYS A 40 -1.59 -12.81 11.27
C LYS A 40 -1.54 -11.69 10.23
N GLY A 41 -2.64 -11.49 9.49
CA GLY A 41 -2.73 -10.44 8.48
C GLY A 41 -2.62 -9.02 9.05
N ILE A 42 -3.20 -8.74 10.23
CA ILE A 42 -3.07 -7.41 10.85
C ILE A 42 -1.67 -7.20 11.44
N GLU A 43 -1.06 -8.24 12.02
CA GLU A 43 0.33 -8.19 12.51
C GLU A 43 1.31 -7.90 11.37
N ASP A 44 1.21 -8.63 10.27
CA ASP A 44 2.04 -8.43 9.09
C ASP A 44 1.83 -7.01 8.50
N LEU A 45 0.58 -6.51 8.48
CA LEU A 45 0.26 -5.15 8.03
C LEU A 45 0.88 -4.07 8.93
N ILE A 46 0.85 -4.25 10.25
CA ILE A 46 1.46 -3.29 11.19
C ILE A 46 2.97 -3.20 10.96
N MET A 47 3.63 -4.33 10.79
CA MET A 47 5.08 -4.36 10.52
C MET A 47 5.44 -3.71 9.18
N ASP A 48 4.66 -3.96 8.13
CA ASP A 48 4.82 -3.33 6.82
C ASP A 48 4.69 -1.80 6.89
N ILE A 49 3.67 -1.31 7.61
CA ILE A 49 3.48 0.13 7.84
C ILE A 49 4.64 0.73 8.65
N ALA A 50 5.07 0.06 9.73
CA ALA A 50 6.18 0.53 10.56
C ALA A 50 7.48 0.62 9.75
N TRP A 51 7.78 -0.40 8.94
CA TRP A 51 8.91 -0.39 8.02
C TRP A 51 8.83 0.79 7.06
N GLY A 52 7.69 0.96 6.39
CA GLY A 52 7.47 2.03 5.42
C GLY A 52 7.65 3.44 6.00
N ARG A 53 7.36 3.63 7.29
CA ARG A 53 7.60 4.91 7.99
C ARG A 53 9.08 5.17 8.29
N MET A 54 9.83 4.11 8.59
CA MET A 54 11.23 4.22 9.01
C MET A 54 12.20 4.27 7.82
N TYR A 55 11.93 3.46 6.80
CA TYR A 55 12.86 3.19 5.71
C TYR A 55 12.33 3.59 4.33
N GLY A 56 11.06 4.00 4.23
CA GLY A 56 10.42 4.29 2.95
C GLY A 56 9.91 3.04 2.23
N PRO A 57 9.57 3.14 0.93
CA PRO A 57 8.98 2.02 0.19
C PRO A 57 9.95 0.84 0.12
N ILE A 58 9.43 -0.38 0.23
CA ILE A 58 10.24 -1.60 0.11
C ILE A 58 10.67 -1.74 -1.36
N GLU A 59 11.98 -1.65 -1.61
CA GLU A 59 12.56 -1.70 -2.97
C GLU A 59 12.25 -3.00 -3.74
N HIS A 60 11.86 -4.06 -3.02
CA HIS A 60 11.61 -5.39 -3.58
C HIS A 60 10.18 -5.92 -3.39
N SER A 61 9.25 -5.16 -2.82
CA SER A 61 7.88 -5.65 -2.58
C SER A 61 6.98 -5.49 -3.82
N SER A 62 7.45 -5.89 -4.99
CA SER A 62 6.59 -5.99 -6.17
C SER A 62 6.00 -7.40 -6.22
N PHE A 63 5.06 -7.71 -5.32
CA PHE A 63 4.15 -8.82 -5.60
C PHE A 63 3.35 -8.43 -6.85
N LYS A 64 3.74 -8.99 -8.00
CA LYS A 64 3.02 -8.87 -9.25
C LYS A 64 2.34 -10.22 -9.51
N SER A 65 1.03 -10.21 -9.61
CA SER A 65 0.26 -11.38 -10.03
C SER A 65 -0.23 -11.18 -11.47
N ALA A 66 -0.49 -12.27 -12.19
CA ALA A 66 -1.07 -12.21 -13.54
C ALA A 66 -2.42 -11.45 -13.57
N ALA A 67 -3.17 -11.49 -12.47
CA ALA A 67 -4.40 -10.71 -12.32
C ALA A 67 -4.13 -9.20 -12.24
N MET A 68 -3.07 -8.78 -11.53
CA MET A 68 -2.66 -7.38 -11.45
C MET A 68 -2.15 -6.87 -12.80
N GLU A 69 -1.33 -7.66 -13.50
CA GLU A 69 -0.84 -7.29 -14.84
C GLU A 69 -1.99 -7.14 -15.83
N ARG A 70 -2.98 -8.04 -15.80
CA ARG A 70 -4.19 -7.90 -16.62
C ARG A 70 -4.97 -6.64 -16.25
N GLY A 71 -5.11 -6.33 -14.97
CA GLY A 71 -5.81 -5.12 -14.51
C GLY A 71 -5.13 -3.82 -14.94
N ASN A 72 -3.79 -3.78 -14.96
CA ASN A 72 -3.04 -2.61 -15.43
C ASN A 72 -3.15 -2.38 -16.95
N ASN A 73 -3.42 -3.42 -17.73
CA ASN A 73 -3.47 -3.36 -19.20
C ASN A 73 -4.88 -3.07 -19.76
N LEU A 74 -5.90 -2.94 -18.91
CA LEU A 74 -7.29 -2.63 -19.27
C LEU A 74 -7.59 -1.14 -19.02
#